data_AF-A0A858CPJ6-F1
#
_entry.id   AF-A0A858CPJ6-F1
#
_cell.length_a   1.000
_cell.length_b   1.000
_cell.length_c   1.000
_cell.angle_alpha   90.00
_cell.angle_beta   90.00
_cell.angle_gamma   90.00
#
_symmetry.space_group_name_H-M   'P 1'
#
loop_
_entity.id
_entity.type
_entity.pdbx_description
1 polymer ?
#
loop_
_entity_poly.entity_id
_entity_poly.type
_entity_poly.pdbx_seq_one_letter_code
_entity_poly.pdbx_strand_id
1 'polypeptide(L)'
;MTRLIPAVFCLLGVFMTSAFAETVTGTAFYRERIAVPPGATFEAVLEDISLADAAAIELGRVQSDGSSGPPYAFAIEYDPSAIDPAHTYSVRARITGPDGLMFTSDTVHPVLTRGAGQSVELRMVRVAARQQGDAEPVLGAHGLRLPASFSGILPCADCSGVQHHLDLWPDQSYQLRREWLGREDPLVMGAIGRWSVAPDRGALVLHSPRGSQANDGPLQWQIKGPATLRALAADGSEIVSNLPYELTTDGAFDPVDLPSMPMTGSFVYFADAATFEHCESGQRFGVAMQGAYLDLERAYLAERLAPQAPMLVVIDGQIATLPAMEGPPQRMVVVDRLIDTRPGEDCRRDMATASLVNTYWKLDQLGGAEVQAQPNTREPHIVLRTASLDEAVPRYSATVGCNAMSGSYEVSRTALTFGPGMATLMACMSPLADMERDLAAALAQTRSYRVTGQTLVLSDSDDAVLAVFRAVYLP
;
A
#
# COMPACT_ATOMS: atom_id res chain seq x y z
N MET A 1 45.73 68.32 -58.63
CA MET A 1 45.62 69.29 -57.51
C MET A 1 44.75 68.68 -56.43
N THR A 2 45.38 68.50 -55.28
CA THR A 2 44.95 67.86 -54.05
C THR A 2 43.79 68.59 -53.38
N ARG A 3 42.75 67.88 -52.88
CA ARG A 3 42.00 68.25 -51.67
C ARG A 3 41.49 66.99 -50.96
N LEU A 4 41.96 66.82 -49.71
CA LEU A 4 41.52 65.83 -48.73
C LEU A 4 40.17 66.22 -48.10
N ILE A 5 39.34 65.22 -47.78
CA ILE A 5 38.29 65.27 -46.74
C ILE A 5 38.42 63.95 -45.94
N PRO A 6 38.52 63.96 -44.60
CA PRO A 6 38.63 62.74 -43.81
C PRO A 6 37.23 62.19 -43.49
N ALA A 7 37.02 60.90 -43.71
CA ALA A 7 35.85 60.16 -43.24
C ALA A 7 36.17 59.51 -41.89
N VAL A 8 35.40 59.84 -40.88
CA VAL A 8 35.42 59.26 -39.53
C VAL A 8 34.83 57.84 -39.60
N PHE A 9 35.61 56.83 -39.22
CA PHE A 9 35.15 55.45 -39.09
C PHE A 9 34.99 55.14 -37.60
N CYS A 10 33.74 54.95 -37.17
CA CYS A 10 33.37 54.63 -35.80
C CYS A 10 33.53 53.11 -35.59
N LEU A 11 34.48 52.71 -34.73
CA LEU A 11 34.67 51.32 -34.33
C LEU A 11 33.61 50.94 -33.27
N LEU A 12 32.67 50.07 -33.63
CA LEU A 12 31.80 49.40 -32.65
C LEU A 12 32.60 48.26 -31.98
N GLY A 13 32.91 48.45 -30.70
CA GLY A 13 33.45 47.39 -29.84
C GLY A 13 32.33 46.45 -29.41
N VAL A 14 32.47 45.17 -29.79
CA VAL A 14 31.63 44.08 -29.28
C VAL A 14 32.16 43.70 -27.88
N PHE A 15 31.38 43.99 -26.84
CA PHE A 15 31.61 43.45 -25.50
C PHE A 15 31.03 42.03 -25.44
N MET A 16 31.89 41.01 -25.44
CA MET A 16 31.54 39.66 -25.00
C MET A 16 31.44 39.68 -23.47
N THR A 17 30.24 39.58 -22.92
CA THR A 17 30.01 39.31 -21.50
C THR A 17 30.19 37.81 -21.25
N SER A 18 31.27 37.42 -20.58
CA SER A 18 31.43 36.07 -20.04
C SER A 18 30.44 35.86 -18.90
N ALA A 19 29.56 34.87 -19.02
CA ALA A 19 28.77 34.36 -17.90
C ALA A 19 29.71 33.66 -16.91
N PHE A 20 29.70 34.06 -15.64
CA PHE A 20 30.48 33.41 -14.59
C PHE A 20 29.71 32.18 -14.10
N ALA A 21 30.00 31.00 -14.66
CA ALA A 21 29.50 29.74 -14.11
C ALA A 21 30.32 29.36 -12.86
N GLU A 22 29.65 29.05 -11.76
CA GLU A 22 30.27 28.42 -10.58
C GLU A 22 29.99 26.91 -10.59
N THR A 23 30.72 26.13 -9.78
CA THR A 23 30.58 24.67 -9.76
C THR A 23 30.35 24.09 -8.38
N VAL A 24 29.41 23.15 -8.31
CA VAL A 24 29.27 22.21 -7.17
C VAL A 24 29.97 20.91 -7.54
N THR A 25 30.92 20.48 -6.71
CA THR A 25 31.68 19.24 -6.93
C THR A 25 31.25 18.14 -5.98
N GLY A 26 31.44 16.88 -6.36
CA GLY A 26 31.18 15.80 -5.42
C GLY A 26 31.54 14.43 -5.93
N THR A 27 31.31 13.45 -5.05
CA THR A 27 31.47 12.03 -5.35
C THR A 27 30.24 11.26 -4.92
N ALA A 28 29.72 10.41 -5.79
CA ALA A 28 28.62 9.49 -5.47
C ALA A 28 29.13 8.05 -5.37
N PHE A 29 28.68 7.30 -4.37
CA PHE A 29 29.06 5.91 -4.16
C PHE A 29 27.87 5.05 -3.69
N TYR A 30 27.96 3.73 -3.85
CA TYR A 30 27.05 2.75 -3.28
C TYR A 30 27.87 1.64 -2.59
N ARG A 31 27.26 0.86 -1.68
CA ARG A 31 28.01 -0.07 -0.80
C ARG A 31 28.14 -1.47 -1.38
N GLU A 32 27.27 -1.82 -2.30
CA GLU A 32 27.16 -3.11 -2.94
C GLU A 32 28.36 -3.36 -3.87
N ARG A 33 28.96 -4.55 -3.82
CA ARG A 33 30.06 -4.93 -4.72
C ARG A 33 29.51 -5.49 -6.04
N ILE A 34 28.79 -4.66 -6.76
CA ILE A 34 28.12 -5.01 -8.02
C ILE A 34 28.60 -4.07 -9.11
N ALA A 35 28.95 -4.62 -10.28
CA ALA A 35 29.29 -3.84 -11.46
C ALA A 35 28.00 -3.35 -12.14
N VAL A 36 27.96 -2.08 -12.50
CA VAL A 36 26.89 -1.51 -13.32
C VAL A 36 27.07 -2.00 -14.77
N PRO A 37 26.00 -2.42 -15.46
CA PRO A 37 26.11 -2.93 -16.83
C PRO A 37 26.65 -1.87 -17.81
N PRO A 38 27.33 -2.29 -18.90
CA PRO A 38 27.76 -1.37 -19.96
C PRO A 38 26.56 -0.61 -20.54
N GLY A 39 26.75 0.68 -20.82
CA GLY A 39 25.69 1.55 -21.37
C GLY A 39 24.80 2.20 -20.31
N ALA A 40 25.06 1.98 -19.01
CA ALA A 40 24.42 2.76 -17.97
C ALA A 40 24.90 4.22 -17.98
N THR A 41 24.01 5.14 -17.61
CA THR A 41 24.29 6.58 -17.48
C THR A 41 24.24 6.98 -16.01
N PHE A 42 25.29 7.65 -15.54
CA PHE A 42 25.30 8.34 -14.26
C PHE A 42 24.84 9.79 -14.48
N GLU A 43 24.00 10.29 -13.59
CA GLU A 43 23.52 11.66 -13.61
C GLU A 43 23.57 12.26 -12.21
N ALA A 44 24.07 13.49 -12.10
CA ALA A 44 23.95 14.32 -10.90
C ALA A 44 23.29 15.66 -11.24
N VAL A 45 22.34 16.08 -10.42
CA VAL A 45 21.50 17.27 -10.61
C VAL A 45 21.56 18.14 -9.36
N LEU A 46 21.75 19.45 -9.56
CA LEU A 46 21.61 20.47 -8.52
C LEU A 46 20.18 20.99 -8.53
N GLU A 47 19.49 20.89 -7.41
CA GLU A 47 18.07 21.20 -7.26
C GLU A 47 17.83 22.23 -6.14
N ASP A 48 16.90 23.16 -6.36
CA ASP A 48 16.28 23.97 -5.32
C ASP A 48 15.12 23.21 -4.68
N ILE A 49 15.23 22.93 -3.38
CA ILE A 49 14.26 22.17 -2.58
C ILE A 49 13.60 23.02 -1.49
N SER A 50 13.58 24.34 -1.67
CA SER A 50 13.04 25.27 -0.67
C SER A 50 11.54 25.13 -0.43
N LEU A 51 10.80 24.67 -1.44
CA LEU A 51 9.38 24.39 -1.37
C LEU A 51 9.17 22.89 -1.20
N ALA A 52 8.68 22.48 -0.03
CA ALA A 52 8.47 21.07 0.30
C ALA A 52 7.33 20.41 -0.51
N ASP A 53 6.42 21.22 -1.06
CA ASP A 53 5.18 20.78 -1.74
C ASP A 53 5.15 21.12 -3.24
N ALA A 54 6.29 21.44 -3.84
CA ALA A 54 6.42 21.72 -5.26
C ALA A 54 7.55 20.90 -5.89
N ALA A 55 7.48 20.67 -7.21
CA ALA A 55 8.57 20.05 -7.94
C ALA A 55 9.86 20.87 -7.76
N ALA A 56 10.96 20.18 -7.45
CA ALA A 56 12.26 20.82 -7.24
C ALA A 56 12.73 21.48 -8.56
N ILE A 57 13.30 22.68 -8.46
CA ILE A 57 13.75 23.43 -9.63
C ILE A 57 15.20 23.01 -9.93
N GLU A 58 15.44 22.48 -11.14
CA GLU A 58 16.79 22.12 -11.60
C GLU A 58 17.58 23.37 -11.98
N LEU A 59 18.77 23.51 -11.39
CA LEU A 59 19.70 24.62 -11.62
C LEU A 59 20.92 24.23 -12.45
N GLY A 60 21.20 22.93 -12.52
CA GLY A 60 22.31 22.38 -13.29
C GLY A 60 22.34 20.86 -13.25
N ARG A 61 22.92 20.26 -14.29
CA ARG A 61 23.02 18.81 -14.46
C ARG A 61 24.34 18.43 -15.11
N VAL A 62 24.87 17.29 -14.69
CA VAL A 62 25.97 16.62 -15.39
C VAL A 62 25.63 15.15 -15.58
N GLN A 63 25.98 14.63 -16.75
CA GLN A 63 25.85 13.21 -17.10
C GLN A 63 27.21 12.65 -17.49
N SER A 64 27.47 11.41 -17.08
CA SER A 64 28.68 10.67 -17.42
C SER A 64 28.39 9.19 -17.61
N ASP A 65 29.41 8.44 -18.02
CA ASP A 65 29.33 6.99 -18.11
C ASP A 65 29.09 6.38 -16.71
N GLY A 66 27.97 5.69 -16.54
CA GLY A 66 27.60 5.01 -15.30
C GLY A 66 28.36 3.69 -15.10
N SER A 67 29.05 3.18 -16.13
CA SER A 67 29.84 1.96 -16.07
C SER A 67 31.29 2.18 -15.60
N SER A 68 31.72 3.43 -15.35
CA SER A 68 33.05 3.75 -14.82
C SER A 68 33.33 3.16 -13.43
N GLY A 69 32.27 2.79 -12.71
CA GLY A 69 32.29 2.29 -11.34
C GLY A 69 32.41 3.40 -10.29
N PRO A 70 31.98 3.14 -9.04
CA PRO A 70 32.11 4.09 -7.95
C PRO A 70 33.57 4.22 -7.46
N PRO A 71 33.97 5.39 -6.92
CA PRO A 71 33.17 6.60 -6.76
C PRO A 71 33.01 7.38 -8.08
N TYR A 72 31.79 7.86 -8.34
CA TYR A 72 31.48 8.71 -9.49
C TYR A 72 31.76 10.17 -9.13
N ALA A 73 32.86 10.71 -9.64
CA ALA A 73 33.19 12.12 -9.47
C ALA A 73 32.39 12.98 -10.45
N PHE A 74 31.85 14.11 -9.98
CA PHE A 74 31.07 15.02 -10.80
C PHE A 74 31.35 16.49 -10.44
N ALA A 75 31.09 17.37 -11.41
CA ALA A 75 31.10 18.82 -11.25
C ALA A 75 29.89 19.39 -12.00
N ILE A 76 28.98 20.04 -11.28
CA ILE A 76 27.76 20.63 -11.83
C ILE A 76 27.97 22.14 -11.93
N GLU A 77 27.95 22.67 -13.14
CA GLU A 77 27.96 24.11 -13.39
C GLU A 77 26.58 24.72 -13.12
N TYR A 78 26.55 25.87 -12.46
CA TYR A 78 25.33 26.63 -12.18
C TYR A 78 25.57 28.15 -12.32
N ASP A 79 24.49 28.89 -12.56
CA ASP A 79 24.50 30.36 -12.55
C ASP A 79 24.39 30.86 -11.09
N PRO A 80 25.42 31.53 -10.53
CA PRO A 80 25.37 32.02 -9.16
C PRO A 80 24.30 33.09 -8.93
N SER A 81 23.81 33.75 -9.99
CA SER A 81 22.70 34.70 -9.88
C SER A 81 21.34 34.03 -9.63
N ALA A 82 21.23 32.72 -9.87
CA ALA A 82 20.05 31.92 -9.56
C ALA A 82 19.98 31.47 -8.08
N ILE A 83 21.01 31.78 -7.28
CA ILE A 83 21.12 31.35 -5.88
C ILE A 83 20.60 32.42 -4.93
N ASP A 84 19.52 32.10 -4.20
CA ASP A 84 18.99 32.88 -3.10
C ASP A 84 19.54 32.35 -1.76
N PRO A 85 20.19 33.18 -0.94
CA PRO A 85 20.70 32.78 0.38
C PRO A 85 19.64 32.23 1.37
N ALA A 86 18.35 32.54 1.17
CA ALA A 86 17.25 32.05 1.98
C ALA A 86 16.80 30.63 1.58
N HIS A 87 17.13 30.19 0.37
CA HIS A 87 16.72 28.91 -0.19
C HIS A 87 17.60 27.75 0.28
N THR A 88 17.15 26.52 0.04
CA THR A 88 17.88 25.28 0.35
C THR A 88 18.13 24.53 -0.94
N TYR A 89 19.40 24.24 -1.21
CA TYR A 89 19.83 23.52 -2.40
C TYR A 89 20.35 22.14 -2.04
N SER A 90 20.08 21.15 -2.87
CA SER A 90 20.56 19.78 -2.69
C SER A 90 21.08 19.23 -4.00
N VAL A 91 22.08 18.35 -3.92
CA VAL A 91 22.49 17.51 -5.06
C VAL A 91 21.75 16.18 -4.99
N ARG A 92 21.28 15.71 -6.14
CA ARG A 92 20.73 14.36 -6.32
C ARG A 92 21.60 13.60 -7.31
N ALA A 93 21.83 12.32 -7.07
CA ALA A 93 22.54 11.46 -8.02
C ALA A 93 21.75 10.19 -8.32
N ARG A 94 21.80 9.73 -9.57
CA ARG A 94 21.19 8.48 -10.02
C ARG A 94 22.04 7.74 -11.06
N ILE A 95 21.83 6.42 -11.14
CA ILE A 95 22.38 5.56 -12.20
C ILE A 95 21.21 4.87 -12.89
N THR A 96 21.09 5.08 -14.20
CA THR A 96 20.07 4.47 -15.06
C THR A 96 20.75 3.48 -16.00
N GLY A 97 20.36 2.20 -15.94
CA GLY A 97 20.80 1.17 -16.87
C GLY A 97 19.87 1.07 -18.09
N PRO A 98 20.16 0.13 -19.03
CA PRO A 98 19.29 -0.14 -20.17
C PRO A 98 17.85 -0.52 -19.77
N ASP A 99 17.71 -1.17 -18.62
CA ASP A 99 16.44 -1.69 -18.10
C ASP A 99 15.77 -0.75 -17.06
N GLY A 100 16.27 0.48 -16.91
CA GLY A 100 15.70 1.50 -16.03
C GLY A 100 16.59 1.93 -14.85
N LEU A 101 15.98 2.63 -13.88
CA LEU A 101 16.67 3.22 -12.74
C LEU A 101 17.23 2.15 -11.80
N MET A 102 18.54 2.17 -11.56
CA MET A 102 19.24 1.16 -10.76
C MET A 102 19.64 1.67 -9.36
N PHE A 103 20.11 2.91 -9.27
CA PHE A 103 20.55 3.53 -8.02
C PHE A 103 20.09 4.98 -7.95
N THR A 104 19.77 5.46 -6.75
CA THR A 104 19.43 6.86 -6.47
C THR A 104 19.88 7.25 -5.07
N SER A 105 20.21 8.52 -4.84
CA SER A 105 20.41 9.05 -3.48
C SER A 105 19.09 9.02 -2.68
N ASP A 106 19.12 8.53 -1.43
CA ASP A 106 17.94 8.37 -0.55
C ASP A 106 17.82 9.42 0.57
N THR A 107 18.78 10.35 0.63
CA THR A 107 18.81 11.40 1.65
C THR A 107 19.04 12.75 0.98
N VAL A 108 18.64 13.83 1.66
CA VAL A 108 18.95 15.19 1.21
C VAL A 108 20.45 15.42 1.39
N HIS A 109 21.09 15.99 0.36
CA HIS A 109 22.53 16.27 0.33
C HIS A 109 22.73 17.79 0.12
N PRO A 110 22.64 18.59 1.21
CA PRO A 110 22.63 20.05 1.11
C PRO A 110 23.95 20.61 0.56
N VAL A 111 23.84 21.66 -0.26
CA VAL A 111 24.98 22.42 -0.81
C VAL A 111 24.67 23.92 -0.85
N LEU A 112 25.70 24.74 -1.01
CA LEU A 112 25.69 26.20 -1.24
C LEU A 112 25.20 27.08 -0.08
N THR A 113 24.05 26.78 0.52
CA THR A 113 23.40 27.64 1.53
C THR A 113 23.26 26.92 2.87
N ARG A 114 22.72 27.63 3.89
CA ARG A 114 22.45 27.08 5.24
C ARG A 114 23.68 26.45 5.91
N GLY A 115 24.87 26.95 5.60
CA GLY A 115 26.14 26.44 6.14
C GLY A 115 26.71 25.23 5.39
N ALA A 116 26.07 24.78 4.32
CA ALA A 116 26.59 23.75 3.43
C ALA A 116 27.62 24.33 2.43
N GLY A 117 28.65 23.54 2.12
CA GLY A 117 29.71 23.94 1.18
C GLY A 117 29.35 23.70 -0.28
N GLN A 118 30.33 23.91 -1.16
CA GLN A 118 30.25 23.61 -2.61
C GLN A 118 30.69 22.18 -2.96
N SER A 119 30.99 21.35 -1.95
CA SER A 119 31.42 19.96 -2.13
C SER A 119 30.54 19.01 -1.33
N VAL A 120 30.17 17.88 -1.94
CA VAL A 120 29.29 16.89 -1.31
C VAL A 120 29.67 15.45 -1.65
N GLU A 121 29.48 14.56 -0.70
CA GLU A 121 29.59 13.11 -0.90
C GLU A 121 28.19 12.49 -0.78
N LEU A 122 27.78 11.73 -1.79
CA LEU A 122 26.45 11.13 -1.87
C LEU A 122 26.53 9.63 -1.75
N ARG A 123 25.67 9.08 -0.89
CA ARG A 123 25.43 7.64 -0.82
C ARG A 123 24.17 7.33 -1.63
N MET A 124 24.33 6.58 -2.71
CA MET A 124 23.24 6.05 -3.48
C MET A 124 22.82 4.69 -2.93
N VAL A 125 21.52 4.44 -2.93
CA VAL A 125 20.93 3.14 -2.62
C VAL A 125 20.42 2.51 -3.89
N ARG A 126 20.46 1.17 -3.93
CA ARG A 126 19.87 0.42 -5.02
C ARG A 126 18.36 0.64 -5.02
N VAL A 127 17.82 1.06 -6.15
CA VAL A 127 16.39 1.01 -6.40
C VAL A 127 16.06 -0.46 -6.60
N ALA A 128 15.51 -1.08 -5.56
CA ALA A 128 14.99 -2.43 -5.65
C ALA A 128 13.72 -2.38 -6.51
N ALA A 129 13.88 -2.41 -7.83
CA ALA A 129 12.94 -3.16 -8.64
C ALA A 129 13.14 -4.63 -8.27
N ARG A 130 12.60 -5.06 -7.12
CA ARG A 130 12.15 -6.44 -7.03
C ARG A 130 10.91 -6.52 -7.90
N GLN A 131 11.16 -6.60 -9.20
CA GLN A 131 10.26 -7.24 -10.13
C GLN A 131 9.98 -8.62 -9.52
N GLN A 132 8.76 -8.83 -9.06
CA GLN A 132 8.29 -10.10 -8.53
C GLN A 132 8.12 -11.18 -9.61
N GLY A 133 8.62 -10.94 -10.84
CA GLY A 133 8.56 -11.82 -12.00
C GLY A 133 9.86 -12.53 -12.39
N ASP A 134 11.04 -12.08 -11.94
CA ASP A 134 12.35 -12.60 -12.41
C ASP A 134 13.12 -13.41 -11.34
N ALA A 135 12.41 -14.00 -10.38
CA ALA A 135 13.06 -14.94 -9.46
C ALA A 135 13.38 -16.24 -10.23
N GLU A 136 14.66 -16.53 -10.45
CA GLU A 136 15.08 -17.85 -10.95
C GLU A 136 14.42 -18.93 -10.11
N PRO A 137 13.84 -19.98 -10.72
CA PRO A 137 13.06 -20.96 -9.99
C PRO A 137 13.92 -21.68 -8.96
N VAL A 138 13.69 -21.38 -7.68
CA VAL A 138 14.35 -22.05 -6.56
C VAL A 138 13.48 -23.24 -6.17
N LEU A 139 14.10 -24.41 -5.96
CA LEU A 139 13.46 -25.49 -5.21
C LEU A 139 13.28 -25.01 -3.77
N GLY A 140 12.07 -24.58 -3.45
CA GLY A 140 11.67 -24.15 -2.11
C GLY A 140 11.61 -25.33 -1.15
N ALA A 141 11.41 -25.02 0.14
CA ALA A 141 11.19 -26.04 1.16
C ALA A 141 10.10 -27.02 0.70
N HIS A 142 10.32 -28.33 0.90
CA HIS A 142 9.38 -29.41 0.60
C HIS A 142 9.10 -29.69 -0.89
N GLY A 143 9.97 -29.25 -1.80
CA GLY A 143 9.98 -29.73 -3.19
C GLY A 143 9.11 -28.92 -4.15
N LEU A 144 8.52 -27.80 -3.71
CA LEU A 144 7.83 -26.85 -4.59
C LEU A 144 8.85 -26.06 -5.42
N ARG A 145 8.56 -25.87 -6.71
CA ARG A 145 9.29 -24.93 -7.56
C ARG A 145 8.65 -23.56 -7.38
N LEU A 146 9.42 -22.55 -6.96
CA LEU A 146 8.90 -21.20 -6.71
C LEU A 146 9.68 -20.16 -7.52
N PRO A 147 9.04 -19.07 -7.98
CA PRO A 147 7.60 -18.79 -7.87
C PRO A 147 6.77 -19.76 -8.73
N ALA A 148 5.50 -19.96 -8.36
CA ALA A 148 4.60 -20.86 -9.10
C ALA A 148 3.14 -20.43 -9.03
N SER A 149 2.43 -20.69 -10.12
CA SER A 149 0.99 -20.49 -10.28
C SER A 149 0.31 -21.84 -10.43
N PHE A 150 -0.60 -22.16 -9.51
CA PHE A 150 -1.37 -23.40 -9.48
C PHE A 150 -2.84 -23.12 -9.77
N SER A 151 -3.44 -23.89 -10.66
CA SER A 151 -4.85 -23.73 -11.02
C SER A 151 -5.58 -25.06 -11.04
N GLY A 152 -6.89 -25.00 -10.79
CA GLY A 152 -7.76 -26.18 -10.79
C GLY A 152 -9.19 -25.80 -10.42
N ILE A 153 -10.15 -26.66 -10.77
CA ILE A 153 -11.55 -26.48 -10.41
C ILE A 153 -11.89 -27.50 -9.33
N LEU A 154 -12.17 -27.00 -8.12
CA LEU A 154 -12.53 -27.83 -6.99
C LEU A 154 -14.05 -28.05 -6.92
N PRO A 155 -14.51 -29.17 -6.33
CA PRO A 155 -15.93 -29.47 -6.22
C PRO A 155 -16.62 -28.51 -5.25
N CYS A 156 -17.87 -28.21 -5.54
CA CYS A 156 -18.71 -27.27 -4.81
C CYS A 156 -20.02 -27.94 -4.43
N ALA A 157 -20.56 -27.65 -3.25
CA ALA A 157 -21.77 -28.29 -2.76
C ALA A 157 -23.03 -27.81 -3.51
N ASP A 158 -23.06 -26.53 -3.88
CA ASP A 158 -24.21 -25.80 -4.41
C ASP A 158 -23.90 -25.04 -5.70
N CYS A 159 -22.77 -25.35 -6.35
CA CYS A 159 -22.35 -24.71 -7.59
C CYS A 159 -21.62 -25.70 -8.51
N SER A 160 -21.37 -25.31 -9.77
CA SER A 160 -20.74 -26.22 -10.75
C SER A 160 -19.28 -26.53 -10.43
N GLY A 161 -18.65 -25.73 -9.57
CA GLY A 161 -17.27 -25.86 -9.14
C GLY A 161 -16.72 -24.51 -8.72
N VAL A 162 -15.62 -24.52 -7.98
CA VAL A 162 -14.87 -23.31 -7.63
C VAL A 162 -13.57 -23.33 -8.41
N GLN A 163 -13.38 -22.39 -9.34
CA GLN A 163 -12.10 -22.23 -10.02
C GLN A 163 -11.13 -21.53 -9.08
N HIS A 164 -10.00 -22.16 -8.81
CA HIS A 164 -8.91 -21.61 -8.01
C HIS A 164 -7.73 -21.25 -8.90
N HIS A 165 -7.10 -20.13 -8.59
CA HIS A 165 -5.78 -19.75 -9.08
C HIS A 165 -4.95 -19.26 -7.90
N LEU A 166 -3.88 -19.99 -7.57
CA LEU A 166 -3.02 -19.77 -6.41
C LEU A 166 -1.60 -19.47 -6.87
N ASP A 167 -1.13 -18.26 -6.59
CA ASP A 167 0.24 -17.84 -6.84
C ASP A 167 1.04 -17.86 -5.54
N LEU A 168 2.24 -18.43 -5.61
CA LEU A 168 3.17 -18.56 -4.48
C LEU A 168 4.51 -17.93 -4.81
N TRP A 169 4.97 -17.02 -3.94
CA TRP A 169 6.29 -16.39 -4.06
C TRP A 169 7.32 -17.01 -3.09
N PRO A 170 8.63 -16.95 -3.42
CA PRO A 170 9.70 -17.39 -2.53
C PRO A 170 9.79 -16.66 -1.19
N ASP A 171 9.22 -15.46 -1.08
CA ASP A 171 9.18 -14.64 0.14
C ASP A 171 8.06 -15.03 1.12
N GLN A 172 7.42 -16.18 0.89
CA GLN A 172 6.29 -16.70 1.66
C GLN A 172 4.99 -15.88 1.53
N SER A 173 4.88 -15.02 0.53
CA SER A 173 3.61 -14.40 0.17
C SER A 173 2.81 -15.26 -0.83
N TYR A 174 1.49 -15.16 -0.78
CA TYR A 174 0.59 -15.77 -1.76
C TYR A 174 -0.48 -14.79 -2.23
N GLN A 175 -1.05 -15.12 -3.39
CA GLN A 175 -2.28 -14.53 -3.89
C GLN A 175 -3.19 -15.65 -4.37
N LEU A 176 -4.49 -15.52 -4.10
CA LEU A 176 -5.49 -16.52 -4.41
C LEU A 176 -6.72 -15.85 -4.99
N ARG A 177 -7.07 -16.22 -6.23
CA ARG A 177 -8.37 -15.91 -6.84
C ARG A 177 -9.25 -17.13 -6.82
N ARG A 178 -10.52 -16.94 -6.45
CA ARG A 178 -11.56 -17.97 -6.47
C ARG A 178 -12.80 -17.48 -7.18
N GLU A 179 -13.36 -18.29 -8.05
CA GLU A 179 -14.56 -17.98 -8.81
C GLU A 179 -15.57 -19.13 -8.70
N TRP A 180 -16.77 -18.85 -8.19
CA TRP A 180 -17.83 -19.84 -8.03
C TRP A 180 -18.65 -19.93 -9.32
N LEU A 181 -18.48 -21.03 -10.04
CA LEU A 181 -19.05 -21.25 -11.37
C LEU A 181 -20.52 -21.68 -11.31
N GLY A 182 -21.27 -21.39 -12.37
CA GLY A 182 -22.66 -21.84 -12.54
C GLY A 182 -23.68 -21.09 -11.68
N ARG A 183 -23.34 -19.88 -11.23
CA ARG A 183 -24.23 -18.94 -10.55
C ARG A 183 -24.70 -17.86 -11.54
N GLU A 184 -25.92 -17.34 -11.36
CA GLU A 184 -26.41 -16.20 -12.15
C GLU A 184 -25.58 -14.94 -11.88
N ASP A 185 -25.19 -14.73 -10.62
CA ASP A 185 -24.24 -13.69 -10.20
C ASP A 185 -22.87 -14.33 -9.90
N PRO A 186 -21.86 -14.13 -10.76
CA PRO A 186 -20.52 -14.67 -10.57
C PRO A 186 -19.89 -14.08 -9.30
N LEU A 187 -19.62 -14.95 -8.32
CA LEU A 187 -18.89 -14.56 -7.13
C LEU A 187 -17.40 -14.80 -7.38
N VAL A 188 -16.62 -13.70 -7.41
CA VAL A 188 -15.16 -13.76 -7.51
C VAL A 188 -14.57 -13.16 -6.23
N MET A 189 -13.66 -13.90 -5.60
CA MET A 189 -12.98 -13.45 -4.38
C MET A 189 -11.47 -13.47 -4.57
N GLY A 190 -10.83 -12.39 -4.14
CA GLY A 190 -9.39 -12.27 -3.99
C GLY A 190 -8.94 -12.51 -2.56
N ALA A 191 -7.72 -12.98 -2.42
CA ALA A 191 -7.03 -13.15 -1.15
C ALA A 191 -5.54 -12.93 -1.37
N ILE A 192 -4.91 -12.25 -0.43
CA ILE A 192 -3.47 -11.98 -0.42
C ILE A 192 -2.97 -12.18 1.01
N GLY A 193 -1.85 -12.87 1.19
CA GLY A 193 -1.37 -13.14 2.54
C GLY A 193 -0.04 -13.84 2.59
N ARG A 194 0.18 -14.59 3.67
CA ARG A 194 1.37 -15.42 3.85
C ARG A 194 1.05 -16.90 3.85
N TRP A 195 2.01 -17.71 3.41
CA TRP A 195 1.92 -19.15 3.50
C TRP A 195 3.09 -19.71 4.30
N SER A 196 2.88 -20.89 4.89
CA SER A 196 3.92 -21.67 5.55
C SER A 196 3.81 -23.13 5.14
N VAL A 197 4.78 -23.94 5.55
CA VAL A 197 4.72 -25.40 5.38
C VAL A 197 4.68 -26.05 6.76
N ALA A 198 3.75 -26.98 6.95
CA ALA A 198 3.69 -27.92 8.04
C ALA A 198 4.50 -29.17 7.67
N PRO A 199 5.77 -29.29 8.13
CA PRO A 199 6.71 -30.31 7.64
C PRO A 199 6.32 -31.73 8.05
N ASP A 200 5.65 -31.89 9.20
CA ASP A 200 5.14 -33.15 9.74
C ASP A 200 4.08 -33.79 8.83
N ARG A 201 3.32 -32.97 8.10
CA ARG A 201 2.24 -33.41 7.20
C ARG A 201 2.57 -33.24 5.72
N GLY A 202 3.69 -32.58 5.41
CA GLY A 202 4.03 -32.19 4.03
C GLY A 202 2.96 -31.27 3.42
N ALA A 203 2.40 -30.36 4.23
CA ALA A 203 1.26 -29.54 3.83
C ALA A 203 1.61 -28.06 3.77
N LEU A 204 1.30 -27.41 2.66
CA LEU A 204 1.30 -25.97 2.53
C LEU A 204 0.05 -25.41 3.21
N VAL A 205 0.24 -24.37 4.03
CA VAL A 205 -0.81 -23.73 4.83
C VAL A 205 -0.89 -22.28 4.39
N LEU A 206 -1.99 -21.89 3.76
CA LEU A 206 -2.30 -20.48 3.52
C LEU A 206 -2.88 -19.90 4.80
N HIS A 207 -2.20 -18.90 5.37
CA HIS A 207 -2.78 -18.13 6.46
C HIS A 207 -3.91 -17.29 5.83
N SER A 208 -5.15 -17.53 6.25
CA SER A 208 -6.32 -16.80 5.74
C SER A 208 -6.03 -15.30 5.81
N PRO A 209 -6.34 -14.50 4.76
CA PRO A 209 -6.14 -13.07 4.82
C PRO A 209 -6.88 -12.55 6.04
N ARG A 210 -6.19 -11.80 6.89
CA ARG A 210 -6.73 -11.30 8.14
C ARG A 210 -7.92 -10.40 7.84
N GLY A 211 -9.11 -10.93 8.08
CA GLY A 211 -10.36 -10.24 7.78
C GLY A 211 -11.07 -10.66 6.49
N SER A 212 -10.62 -11.73 5.83
CA SER A 212 -11.45 -12.36 4.82
C SER A 212 -12.70 -12.93 5.50
N GLN A 213 -13.85 -12.37 5.15
CA GLN A 213 -15.17 -12.89 5.49
C GLN A 213 -15.38 -14.36 5.06
N ALA A 214 -14.49 -14.89 4.22
CA ALA A 214 -14.35 -16.33 4.00
C ALA A 214 -13.82 -16.97 5.30
N ASN A 215 -14.76 -17.43 6.12
CA ASN A 215 -14.56 -18.26 7.30
C ASN A 215 -14.07 -19.68 6.92
N ASP A 216 -13.20 -19.75 5.92
CA ASP A 216 -12.39 -20.91 5.63
C ASP A 216 -11.24 -20.81 6.63
N GLY A 217 -11.15 -21.76 7.55
CA GLY A 217 -9.90 -21.97 8.29
C GLY A 217 -8.71 -22.00 7.31
N PRO A 218 -7.47 -22.01 7.82
CA PRO A 218 -6.30 -21.97 6.95
C PRO A 218 -6.45 -22.98 5.80
N LEU A 219 -6.36 -22.50 4.56
CA LEU A 219 -6.49 -23.37 3.40
C LEU A 219 -5.23 -24.21 3.35
N GLN A 220 -5.41 -25.52 3.46
CA GLN A 220 -4.32 -26.48 3.55
C GLN A 220 -4.24 -27.33 2.31
N TRP A 221 -3.02 -27.56 1.84
CA TRP A 221 -2.74 -28.29 0.62
C TRP A 221 -1.62 -29.29 0.87
N GLN A 222 -1.89 -30.57 0.69
CA GLN A 222 -0.84 -31.57 0.67
C GLN A 222 0.01 -31.39 -0.59
N ILE A 223 1.34 -31.33 -0.40
CA ILE A 223 2.29 -31.23 -1.51
C ILE A 223 2.51 -32.64 -2.07
N LYS A 224 1.98 -32.93 -3.26
CA LYS A 224 2.14 -34.26 -3.92
C LYS A 224 3.38 -34.34 -4.81
N GLY A 225 4.07 -33.22 -5.00
CA GLY A 225 5.26 -33.10 -5.82
C GLY A 225 5.51 -31.63 -6.18
N PRO A 226 6.42 -31.35 -7.12
CA PRO A 226 6.76 -29.98 -7.51
C PRO A 226 5.64 -29.25 -8.25
N ALA A 227 4.69 -29.98 -8.84
CA ALA A 227 3.69 -29.44 -9.74
C ALA A 227 2.23 -29.73 -9.34
N THR A 228 1.99 -30.33 -8.17
CA THR A 228 0.66 -30.77 -7.76
C THR A 228 0.41 -30.53 -6.28
N LEU A 229 -0.69 -29.82 -5.99
CA LEU A 229 -1.22 -29.56 -4.66
C LEU A 229 -2.57 -30.25 -4.53
N ARG A 230 -2.83 -30.95 -3.42
CA ARG A 230 -4.12 -31.57 -3.14
C ARG A 230 -4.76 -30.90 -1.92
N ALA A 231 -6.00 -30.42 -2.06
CA ALA A 231 -6.73 -29.79 -0.96
C ALA A 231 -6.90 -30.76 0.22
N LEU A 232 -6.72 -30.24 1.43
CA LEU A 232 -6.98 -30.91 2.69
C LEU A 232 -8.22 -30.30 3.35
N ALA A 233 -8.82 -31.06 4.26
CA ALA A 233 -9.87 -30.54 5.12
C ALA A 233 -9.32 -29.44 6.05
N ALA A 234 -10.21 -28.62 6.64
CA ALA A 234 -9.82 -27.51 7.50
C ALA A 234 -9.02 -27.95 8.75
N ASP A 235 -9.24 -29.18 9.23
CA ASP A 235 -8.48 -29.79 10.33
C ASP A 235 -7.14 -30.41 9.89
N GLY A 236 -6.82 -30.34 8.59
CA GLY A 236 -5.62 -30.90 7.97
C GLY A 236 -5.73 -32.38 7.61
N SER A 237 -6.88 -33.02 7.81
CA SER A 237 -7.11 -34.40 7.39
C SER A 237 -7.28 -34.52 5.87
N GLU A 238 -7.03 -35.72 5.34
CA GLU A 238 -7.21 -36.00 3.91
C GLU A 238 -8.69 -36.02 3.53
N ILE A 239 -9.03 -35.36 2.43
CA ILE A 239 -10.37 -35.43 1.84
C ILE A 239 -10.48 -36.74 1.05
N VAL A 240 -11.23 -37.69 1.61
CA VAL A 240 -11.57 -38.96 0.96
C VAL A 240 -12.76 -38.74 0.02
N SER A 241 -12.48 -38.53 -1.26
CA SER A 241 -13.49 -38.31 -2.30
C SER A 241 -12.98 -38.75 -3.67
N ASN A 242 -13.91 -39.18 -4.54
CA ASN A 242 -13.64 -39.49 -5.95
C ASN A 242 -13.64 -38.23 -6.83
N LEU A 243 -13.99 -37.07 -6.28
CA LEU A 243 -14.00 -35.80 -7.00
C LEU A 243 -12.57 -35.19 -7.05
N PRO A 244 -12.26 -34.34 -8.04
CA PRO A 244 -10.92 -33.79 -8.22
C PRO A 244 -10.64 -32.68 -7.19
N TYR A 245 -9.78 -32.96 -6.22
CA TYR A 245 -9.35 -32.00 -5.17
C TYR A 245 -7.94 -31.46 -5.40
N GLU A 246 -7.53 -31.28 -6.66
CA GLU A 246 -6.13 -30.99 -7.03
C GLU A 246 -5.99 -29.68 -7.78
N LEU A 247 -4.92 -28.94 -7.47
CA LEU A 247 -4.40 -27.84 -8.28
C LEU A 247 -3.09 -28.29 -8.92
N THR A 248 -2.87 -27.86 -10.14
CA THR A 248 -1.71 -28.22 -10.94
C THR A 248 -1.05 -27.00 -11.53
N THR A 249 0.24 -27.10 -11.83
CA THR A 249 1.01 -26.07 -12.55
C THR A 249 1.74 -26.72 -13.73
N ASP A 250 1.86 -25.99 -14.84
CA ASP A 250 2.72 -26.34 -15.97
C ASP A 250 4.17 -25.84 -15.79
N GLY A 251 4.44 -25.16 -14.66
CA GLY A 251 5.72 -24.56 -14.34
C GLY A 251 5.88 -23.12 -14.84
N ALA A 252 4.90 -22.56 -15.55
CA ALA A 252 4.83 -21.14 -15.80
C ALA A 252 4.39 -20.39 -14.52
N PHE A 253 4.90 -19.17 -14.37
CA PHE A 253 4.46 -18.26 -13.34
C PHE A 253 3.67 -17.14 -14.00
N ASP A 254 2.35 -17.18 -13.82
CA ASP A 254 1.39 -16.24 -14.41
C ASP A 254 0.48 -15.70 -13.30
N PRO A 255 0.92 -14.61 -12.64
CA PRO A 255 0.24 -14.10 -11.46
C PRO A 255 -1.14 -13.54 -11.79
N VAL A 256 -2.17 -13.96 -11.06
CA VAL A 256 -3.55 -13.57 -11.36
C VAL A 256 -3.89 -12.19 -10.82
N ASP A 257 -4.70 -11.47 -11.59
CA ASP A 257 -5.33 -10.23 -11.12
C ASP A 257 -6.37 -10.55 -10.03
N LEU A 258 -6.33 -9.77 -8.95
CA LEU A 258 -7.25 -9.90 -7.82
C LEU A 258 -8.38 -8.88 -7.92
N PRO A 259 -9.65 -9.30 -7.70
CA PRO A 259 -10.80 -8.40 -7.70
C PRO A 259 -10.73 -7.42 -6.52
N SER A 260 -11.69 -6.50 -6.47
CA SER A 260 -11.80 -5.54 -5.37
C SER A 260 -11.91 -6.26 -4.03
N MET A 261 -11.01 -5.93 -3.11
CA MET A 261 -10.96 -6.52 -1.77
C MET A 261 -10.42 -5.51 -0.76
N PRO A 262 -10.77 -5.67 0.54
CA PRO A 262 -10.17 -4.88 1.61
C PRO A 262 -8.66 -5.12 1.66
N MET A 263 -7.90 -4.04 1.74
CA MET A 263 -6.46 -4.08 1.95
C MET A 263 -6.06 -3.03 2.97
N THR A 264 -5.18 -3.43 3.88
CA THR A 264 -4.48 -2.53 4.79
C THR A 264 -3.02 -2.52 4.42
N GLY A 265 -2.45 -1.33 4.26
CA GLY A 265 -1.07 -1.21 3.81
C GLY A 265 -0.44 0.12 4.16
N SER A 266 0.88 0.14 4.06
CA SER A 266 1.67 1.36 4.16
C SER A 266 1.71 2.04 2.80
N PHE A 267 1.19 3.26 2.72
CA PHE A 267 1.18 4.10 1.54
C PHE A 267 2.25 5.21 1.66
N VAL A 268 2.97 5.43 0.57
CA VAL A 268 3.90 6.55 0.40
C VAL A 268 3.70 7.13 -0.98
N TYR A 269 3.59 8.45 -1.07
CA TYR A 269 3.60 9.18 -2.33
C TYR A 269 4.78 10.14 -2.37
N PHE A 270 5.56 10.07 -3.46
CA PHE A 270 6.70 10.93 -3.71
C PHE A 270 6.99 11.04 -5.21
N ALA A 271 7.22 12.26 -5.69
CA ALA A 271 7.65 12.55 -7.06
C ALA A 271 6.76 11.88 -8.13
N ASP A 272 5.45 12.10 -8.04
CA ASP A 272 4.44 11.54 -8.97
C ASP A 272 4.45 10.00 -9.04
N ALA A 273 4.94 9.34 -8.00
CA ALA A 273 4.86 7.91 -7.84
C ALA A 273 4.33 7.58 -6.45
N ALA A 274 3.42 6.62 -6.40
CA ALA A 274 2.87 6.10 -5.17
C ALA A 274 3.21 4.62 -5.03
N THR A 275 3.57 4.22 -3.81
CA THR A 275 3.83 2.83 -3.44
C THR A 275 2.90 2.41 -2.32
N PHE A 276 2.44 1.17 -2.39
CA PHE A 276 1.63 0.52 -1.37
C PHE A 276 2.29 -0.80 -0.95
N GLU A 277 2.64 -0.92 0.33
CA GLU A 277 3.09 -2.18 0.93
C GLU A 277 1.93 -2.81 1.71
N HIS A 278 1.41 -3.92 1.21
CA HIS A 278 0.32 -4.64 1.88
C HIS A 278 0.82 -5.23 3.21
N CYS A 279 0.19 -4.86 4.33
CA CYS A 279 0.72 -5.13 5.66
C CYS A 279 0.85 -6.63 5.99
N GLU A 280 -0.08 -7.46 5.53
CA GLU A 280 -0.06 -8.88 5.88
C GLU A 280 0.94 -9.70 5.05
N SER A 281 0.95 -9.49 3.73
CA SER A 281 1.86 -10.22 2.84
C SER A 281 3.26 -9.60 2.81
N GLY A 282 3.40 -8.30 3.04
CA GLY A 282 4.62 -7.53 2.82
C GLY A 282 4.92 -7.27 1.33
N GLN A 283 4.01 -7.64 0.43
CA GLN A 283 4.17 -7.37 -1.00
C GLN A 283 4.03 -5.87 -1.26
N ARG A 284 4.87 -5.36 -2.16
CA ARG A 284 4.91 -3.94 -2.56
C ARG A 284 4.42 -3.79 -3.97
N PHE A 285 3.56 -2.79 -4.17
CA PHE A 285 2.94 -2.47 -5.45
C PHE A 285 3.12 -0.99 -5.75
N GLY A 286 3.21 -0.64 -7.03
CA GLY A 286 2.88 0.72 -7.45
C GLY A 286 1.37 0.95 -7.29
N VAL A 287 0.94 2.20 -7.13
CA VAL A 287 -0.49 2.54 -7.11
C VAL A 287 -0.87 3.20 -8.42
N ALA A 288 -1.91 2.68 -9.07
CA ALA A 288 -2.38 3.18 -10.34
C ALA A 288 -3.09 4.53 -10.16
N MET A 289 -2.80 5.50 -11.03
CA MET A 289 -3.42 6.83 -11.04
C MET A 289 -4.83 6.81 -11.65
N GLN A 290 -5.70 5.97 -11.12
CA GLN A 290 -7.10 5.79 -11.56
C GLN A 290 -7.99 5.43 -10.38
N GLY A 291 -9.31 5.42 -10.58
CA GLY A 291 -10.28 5.18 -9.50
C GLY A 291 -10.20 6.27 -8.43
N ALA A 292 -10.15 5.88 -7.16
CA ALA A 292 -10.07 6.77 -6.00
C ALA A 292 -8.62 7.17 -5.63
N TYR A 293 -7.66 7.06 -6.55
CA TYR A 293 -6.27 7.49 -6.33
C TYR A 293 -6.17 8.94 -5.81
N LEU A 294 -6.94 9.87 -6.39
CA LEU A 294 -6.89 11.28 -6.01
C LEU A 294 -7.35 11.53 -4.57
N ASP A 295 -8.30 10.73 -4.07
CA ASP A 295 -8.76 10.84 -2.68
C ASP A 295 -7.67 10.36 -1.71
N LEU A 296 -7.02 9.25 -2.05
CA LEU A 296 -5.88 8.72 -1.29
C LEU A 296 -4.67 9.67 -1.29
N GLU A 297 -4.32 10.25 -2.44
CA GLU A 297 -3.24 11.22 -2.58
C GLU A 297 -3.48 12.47 -1.73
N ARG A 298 -4.69 13.04 -1.82
CA ARG A 298 -5.06 14.23 -1.03
C ARG A 298 -5.01 13.96 0.47
N ALA A 299 -5.55 12.83 0.92
CA ALA A 299 -5.51 12.46 2.33
C ALA A 299 -4.06 12.29 2.82
N TYR A 300 -3.20 11.62 2.03
CA TYR A 300 -1.78 11.50 2.35
C TYR A 300 -1.06 12.83 2.47
N LEU A 301 -1.26 13.74 1.51
CA LEU A 301 -0.60 15.05 1.53
C LEU A 301 -1.08 15.92 2.71
N ALA A 302 -2.35 15.78 3.12
CA ALA A 302 -2.91 16.52 4.24
C ALA A 302 -2.44 16.01 5.61
N GLU A 303 -2.23 14.70 5.77
CA GLU A 303 -2.05 14.07 7.08
C GLU A 303 -0.63 13.53 7.35
N ARG A 304 0.24 13.47 6.33
CA ARG A 304 1.61 12.95 6.49
C ARG A 304 2.39 13.70 7.58
N LEU A 305 3.04 12.93 8.46
CA LEU A 305 3.83 13.49 9.56
C LEU A 305 5.17 14.10 9.13
N ALA A 306 5.71 13.64 8.00
CA ALA A 306 6.92 14.16 7.38
C ALA A 306 6.95 13.83 5.87
N PRO A 307 7.78 14.50 5.06
CA PRO A 307 7.98 14.13 3.67
C PRO A 307 8.37 12.65 3.54
N GLN A 308 7.70 11.93 2.63
CA GLN A 308 7.89 10.49 2.39
C GLN A 308 7.64 9.59 3.62
N ALA A 309 7.04 10.11 4.69
CA ALA A 309 6.68 9.28 5.83
C ALA A 309 5.64 8.25 5.39
N PRO A 310 5.80 6.96 5.75
CA PRO A 310 4.77 5.96 5.53
C PRO A 310 3.50 6.34 6.30
N MET A 311 2.36 6.27 5.62
CA MET A 311 1.05 6.40 6.24
C MET A 311 0.31 5.09 6.08
N LEU A 312 -0.21 4.57 7.19
CA LEU A 312 -1.05 3.38 7.15
C LEU A 312 -2.42 3.78 6.60
N VAL A 313 -2.92 3.02 5.63
CA VAL A 313 -4.22 3.26 4.99
C VAL A 313 -5.02 1.98 4.90
N VAL A 314 -6.34 2.12 4.98
CA VAL A 314 -7.30 1.05 4.72
C VAL A 314 -8.06 1.42 3.45
N ILE A 315 -8.06 0.52 2.48
CA ILE A 315 -8.68 0.73 1.17
C ILE A 315 -9.50 -0.48 0.76
N ASP A 316 -10.50 -0.27 -0.09
CA ASP A 316 -10.98 -1.29 -1.01
C ASP A 316 -10.27 -1.08 -2.35
N GLY A 317 -9.72 -2.13 -2.93
CA GLY A 317 -9.03 -2.03 -4.21
C GLY A 317 -8.70 -3.35 -4.86
N GLN A 318 -8.23 -3.28 -6.10
CA GLN A 318 -7.83 -4.41 -6.92
C GLN A 318 -6.30 -4.49 -7.00
N ILE A 319 -5.78 -5.67 -7.34
CA ILE A 319 -4.38 -5.82 -7.75
C ILE A 319 -4.38 -6.32 -9.19
N ALA A 320 -3.99 -5.46 -10.13
CA ALA A 320 -4.06 -5.74 -11.55
C ALA A 320 -2.71 -5.50 -12.23
N THR A 321 -2.45 -6.26 -13.29
CA THR A 321 -1.32 -6.00 -14.20
C THR A 321 -1.72 -4.92 -15.18
N LEU A 322 -1.11 -3.74 -15.08
CA LEU A 322 -1.41 -2.59 -15.92
C LEU A 322 -0.23 -2.25 -16.83
N PRO A 323 -0.48 -1.70 -18.02
CA PRO A 323 0.58 -1.09 -18.83
C PRO A 323 1.29 -0.01 -18.02
N ALA A 324 2.63 -0.07 -17.96
CA ALA A 324 3.42 1.01 -17.39
C ALA A 324 3.58 2.13 -18.43
N MET A 325 3.77 3.37 -17.95
CA MET A 325 4.09 4.52 -18.82
C MET A 325 5.40 4.31 -19.58
N GLU A 326 6.33 3.56 -19.00
CA GLU A 326 7.58 3.14 -19.60
C GLU A 326 7.96 1.74 -19.08
N GLY A 327 8.43 0.86 -19.97
CA GLY A 327 8.84 -0.50 -19.63
C GLY A 327 7.73 -1.56 -19.71
N PRO A 328 7.96 -2.77 -19.16
CA PRO A 328 7.00 -3.85 -19.18
C PRO A 328 5.77 -3.54 -18.30
N PRO A 329 4.62 -4.20 -18.53
CA PRO A 329 3.46 -4.11 -17.64
C PRO A 329 3.84 -4.36 -16.19
N GLN A 330 3.25 -3.61 -15.27
CA GLN A 330 3.53 -3.68 -13.85
C GLN A 330 2.29 -4.08 -13.07
N ARG A 331 2.49 -4.88 -12.01
CA ARG A 331 1.44 -5.15 -11.04
C ARG A 331 1.24 -3.94 -10.14
N MET A 332 0.03 -3.41 -10.16
CA MET A 332 -0.33 -2.19 -9.43
C MET A 332 -1.60 -2.40 -8.60
N VAL A 333 -1.72 -1.63 -7.52
CA VAL A 333 -2.96 -1.49 -6.78
C VAL A 333 -3.83 -0.44 -7.49
N VAL A 334 -5.08 -0.79 -7.78
CA VAL A 334 -6.11 0.15 -8.22
C VAL A 334 -7.01 0.42 -7.03
N VAL A 335 -7.07 1.67 -6.59
CA VAL A 335 -7.88 2.05 -5.42
C VAL A 335 -9.32 2.27 -5.89
N ASP A 336 -10.26 1.48 -5.38
CA ASP A 336 -11.68 1.67 -5.66
C ASP A 336 -12.29 2.64 -4.65
N ARG A 337 -11.88 2.55 -3.37
CA ARG A 337 -12.36 3.42 -2.28
C ARG A 337 -11.33 3.53 -1.17
N LEU A 338 -11.10 4.76 -0.69
CA LEU A 338 -10.39 5.01 0.57
C LEU A 338 -11.35 4.80 1.75
N ILE A 339 -10.96 3.96 2.71
CA ILE A 339 -11.76 3.67 3.91
C ILE A 339 -11.27 4.47 5.10
N ASP A 340 -9.95 4.49 5.36
CA ASP A 340 -9.38 5.12 6.55
C ASP A 340 -7.90 5.47 6.37
N THR A 341 -7.44 6.49 7.07
CA THR A 341 -6.04 6.94 7.13
C THR A 341 -5.56 7.00 8.57
N ARG A 342 -4.33 6.52 8.81
CA ARG A 342 -3.77 6.39 10.16
C ARG A 342 -2.34 6.93 10.20
N PRO A 343 -2.17 8.26 10.30
CA PRO A 343 -0.85 8.87 10.38
C PRO A 343 -0.12 8.43 11.66
N GLY A 344 1.14 8.02 11.52
CA GLY A 344 2.00 7.59 12.63
C GLY A 344 1.83 6.14 13.09
N GLU A 345 0.94 5.39 12.46
CA GLU A 345 0.80 3.95 12.67
C GLU A 345 1.59 3.15 11.64
N ASP A 346 1.97 1.93 12.01
CA ASP A 346 2.72 1.02 11.14
C ASP A 346 2.01 -0.34 11.02
N CYS A 347 2.39 -1.10 10.00
CA CYS A 347 1.81 -2.41 9.75
C CYS A 347 1.96 -3.39 10.92
N ARG A 348 2.93 -3.22 11.84
CA ARG A 348 3.14 -4.18 12.95
C ARG A 348 1.98 -4.17 13.93
N ARG A 349 1.34 -3.01 14.16
CA ARG A 349 0.18 -2.91 15.05
C ARG A 349 -1.07 -3.57 14.47
N ASP A 350 -1.26 -3.48 13.16
CA ASP A 350 -2.38 -4.12 12.46
C ASP A 350 -2.23 -5.63 12.28
N MET A 351 -1.12 -6.22 12.71
CA MET A 351 -0.90 -7.66 12.59
C MET A 351 -1.81 -8.50 13.52
N ALA A 352 -2.44 -7.93 14.54
CA ALA A 352 -3.42 -8.64 15.35
C ALA A 352 -4.83 -8.43 14.79
N THR A 353 -5.49 -9.50 14.32
CA THR A 353 -6.91 -9.42 13.95
C THR A 353 -7.76 -9.34 15.21
N ALA A 354 -8.52 -8.26 15.33
CA ALA A 354 -9.49 -8.13 16.39
C ALA A 354 -10.67 -9.08 16.19
N SER A 355 -11.15 -9.69 17.28
CA SER A 355 -12.43 -10.39 17.27
C SER A 355 -13.56 -9.36 17.12
N LEU A 356 -14.59 -9.64 16.33
CA LEU A 356 -15.77 -8.76 16.27
C LEU A 356 -16.38 -8.56 17.66
N VAL A 357 -16.55 -9.66 18.40
CA VAL A 357 -17.18 -9.69 19.72
C VAL A 357 -16.13 -9.56 20.81
N ASN A 358 -16.55 -9.01 21.95
CA ASN A 358 -15.74 -8.77 23.14
C ASN A 358 -14.51 -7.88 22.87
N THR A 359 -14.64 -6.99 21.88
CA THR A 359 -13.65 -5.97 21.54
C THR A 359 -14.25 -4.59 21.75
N TYR A 360 -13.43 -3.65 22.22
CA TYR A 360 -13.78 -2.24 22.28
C TYR A 360 -13.50 -1.60 20.92
N TRP A 361 -14.56 -1.28 20.19
CA TRP A 361 -14.47 -0.65 18.87
C TRP A 361 -14.70 0.85 19.02
N LYS A 362 -13.62 1.63 19.01
CA LYS A 362 -13.69 3.10 18.97
C LYS A 362 -14.18 3.54 17.60
N LEU A 363 -15.13 4.46 17.56
CA LEU A 363 -15.69 5.01 16.33
C LEU A 363 -14.75 6.09 15.76
N ASP A 364 -14.21 5.84 14.57
CA ASP A 364 -13.32 6.78 13.86
C ASP A 364 -14.10 7.60 12.82
N GLN A 365 -15.03 6.97 12.10
CA GLN A 365 -15.85 7.66 11.10
C GLN A 365 -17.32 7.24 11.18
N LEU A 366 -18.22 8.19 10.93
CA LEU A 366 -19.67 8.00 10.91
C LEU A 366 -20.26 8.77 9.73
N GLY A 367 -20.95 8.07 8.82
CA GLY A 367 -21.53 8.68 7.62
C GLY A 367 -20.49 9.35 6.71
N GLY A 368 -19.24 8.87 6.71
CA GLY A 368 -18.12 9.44 5.95
C GLY A 368 -17.46 10.66 6.59
N ALA A 369 -17.91 11.12 7.77
CA ALA A 369 -17.25 12.18 8.52
C ALA A 369 -16.39 11.62 9.65
N GLU A 370 -15.23 12.23 9.91
CA GLU A 370 -14.41 11.90 11.07
C GLU A 370 -15.13 12.22 12.38
N VAL A 371 -15.02 11.30 13.34
CA VAL A 371 -15.58 11.45 14.67
C VAL A 371 -14.47 11.88 15.63
N GLN A 372 -14.54 13.13 16.06
CA GLN A 372 -13.64 13.68 17.07
C GLN A 372 -14.28 13.54 18.46
N ALA A 373 -13.55 12.96 19.40
CA ALA A 373 -14.02 12.82 20.79
C ALA A 373 -14.15 14.20 21.45
N GLN A 374 -15.31 14.46 22.08
CA GLN A 374 -15.55 15.71 22.78
C GLN A 374 -14.85 15.72 24.16
N PRO A 375 -14.34 16.88 24.62
CA PRO A 375 -13.75 16.98 25.95
C PRO A 375 -14.74 16.58 27.05
N ASN A 376 -14.27 15.80 28.03
CA ASN A 376 -15.06 15.33 29.19
C ASN A 376 -16.28 14.46 28.85
N THR A 377 -16.36 13.88 27.65
CA THR A 377 -17.39 12.88 27.31
C THR A 377 -16.80 11.49 27.27
N ARG A 378 -17.66 10.46 27.22
CA ARG A 378 -17.21 9.10 26.94
C ARG A 378 -16.65 9.04 25.51
N GLU A 379 -15.64 8.22 25.29
CA GLU A 379 -15.12 7.98 23.93
C GLU A 379 -16.22 7.35 23.06
N PRO A 380 -16.44 7.84 21.83
CA PRO A 380 -17.35 7.22 20.88
C PRO A 380 -16.95 5.78 20.57
N HIS A 381 -17.84 4.82 20.83
CA HIS A 381 -17.52 3.40 20.68
C HIS A 381 -18.75 2.50 20.52
N ILE A 382 -18.49 1.26 20.12
CA ILE A 382 -19.39 0.12 20.22
C ILE A 382 -18.68 -1.10 20.83
N VAL A 383 -19.40 -1.90 21.60
CA VAL A 383 -18.97 -3.22 22.09
C VAL A 383 -20.07 -4.21 21.81
N LEU A 384 -19.73 -5.31 21.14
CA LEU A 384 -20.62 -6.44 20.88
C LEU A 384 -20.26 -7.57 21.85
N ARG A 385 -21.21 -8.00 22.69
CA ARG A 385 -21.04 -9.07 23.66
C ARG A 385 -21.77 -10.32 23.21
N THR A 386 -21.10 -11.47 23.33
CA THR A 386 -21.71 -12.77 23.10
C THR A 386 -22.74 -13.09 24.17
N ALA A 387 -23.64 -14.02 23.87
CA ALA A 387 -24.51 -14.60 24.89
C ALA A 387 -23.68 -15.19 26.04
N SER A 388 -24.20 -15.07 27.27
CA SER A 388 -23.62 -15.58 28.49
C SER A 388 -24.67 -16.37 29.29
N LEU A 389 -24.27 -16.95 30.42
CA LEU A 389 -25.21 -17.69 31.28
C LEU A 389 -26.34 -16.79 31.81
N ASP A 390 -26.05 -15.50 32.01
CA ASP A 390 -27.00 -14.51 32.53
C ASP A 390 -27.75 -13.76 31.41
N GLU A 391 -27.18 -13.69 30.21
CA GLU A 391 -27.78 -13.05 29.03
C GLU A 391 -27.85 -14.03 27.85
N ALA A 392 -29.00 -14.68 27.67
CA ALA A 392 -29.20 -15.69 26.62
C ALA A 392 -29.11 -15.16 25.17
N VAL A 393 -29.20 -13.83 24.97
CA VAL A 393 -29.19 -13.19 23.65
C VAL A 393 -27.97 -12.27 23.56
N PRO A 394 -27.17 -12.31 22.47
CA PRO A 394 -26.06 -11.37 22.25
C PRO A 394 -26.53 -9.91 22.29
N ARG A 395 -25.73 -9.04 22.92
CA ARG A 395 -26.08 -7.63 23.15
C ARG A 395 -24.98 -6.71 22.65
N TYR A 396 -25.37 -5.58 22.06
CA TYR A 396 -24.45 -4.49 21.80
C TYR A 396 -24.65 -3.35 22.81
N SER A 397 -23.60 -2.58 23.03
CA SER A 397 -23.65 -1.28 23.70
C SER A 397 -22.84 -0.28 22.88
N ALA A 398 -23.41 0.88 22.59
CA ALA A 398 -22.78 1.92 21.81
C ALA A 398 -23.04 3.30 22.40
N THR A 399 -22.17 4.27 22.09
CA THR A 399 -22.37 5.68 22.46
C THR A 399 -21.46 6.56 21.61
N VAL A 400 -21.83 7.82 21.44
CA VAL A 400 -20.93 8.88 20.93
C VAL A 400 -20.52 9.87 22.03
N GLY A 401 -20.86 9.58 23.30
CA GLY A 401 -20.35 10.33 24.45
C GLY A 401 -21.39 10.78 25.46
N CYS A 402 -22.66 10.95 25.06
CA CYS A 402 -23.73 11.43 25.93
C CYS A 402 -24.69 10.27 26.32
N ASN A 403 -25.62 9.87 25.46
CA ASN A 403 -26.51 8.74 25.66
C ASN A 403 -25.84 7.40 25.37
N ALA A 404 -26.17 6.39 26.18
CA ALA A 404 -25.79 5.01 25.92
C ALA A 404 -26.93 4.30 25.20
N MET A 405 -26.60 3.66 24.08
CA MET A 405 -27.47 2.81 23.29
C MET A 405 -27.18 1.35 23.59
N SER A 406 -28.21 0.51 23.63
CA SER A 406 -28.05 -0.94 23.77
C SER A 406 -29.20 -1.69 23.12
N GLY A 407 -28.93 -2.88 22.60
CA GLY A 407 -29.93 -3.74 21.97
C GLY A 407 -29.38 -5.13 21.73
N SER A 408 -30.20 -5.99 21.14
CA SER A 408 -29.72 -7.27 20.61
C SER A 408 -29.09 -7.09 19.24
N TYR A 409 -28.28 -8.04 18.81
CA TYR A 409 -27.82 -8.13 17.43
C TYR A 409 -27.82 -9.60 16.99
N GLU A 410 -27.97 -9.79 15.68
CA GLU A 410 -27.80 -11.07 15.01
C GLU A 410 -26.58 -10.96 14.11
N VAL A 411 -25.70 -11.95 14.21
CA VAL A 411 -24.47 -11.99 13.41
C VAL A 411 -24.36 -13.33 12.71
N SER A 412 -24.04 -13.28 11.42
CA SER A 412 -23.63 -14.43 10.62
C SER A 412 -22.19 -14.22 10.12
N ARG A 413 -21.79 -14.96 9.08
CA ARG A 413 -20.42 -14.84 8.53
C ARG A 413 -20.15 -13.47 7.92
N THR A 414 -21.13 -12.89 7.25
CA THR A 414 -21.01 -11.60 6.52
C THR A 414 -22.07 -10.58 6.90
N ALA A 415 -23.18 -11.04 7.48
CA ALA A 415 -24.28 -10.18 7.86
C ALA A 415 -24.21 -9.84 9.35
N LEU A 416 -24.50 -8.58 9.66
CA LEU A 416 -24.71 -8.09 11.02
C LEU A 416 -25.96 -7.22 10.99
N THR A 417 -26.93 -7.57 11.81
CA THR A 417 -28.19 -6.83 11.93
C THR A 417 -28.39 -6.46 13.39
N PHE A 418 -28.59 -5.18 13.66
CA PHE A 418 -28.92 -4.70 14.99
C PHE A 418 -30.44 -4.73 15.20
N GLY A 419 -30.88 -5.35 16.29
CA GLY A 419 -32.26 -5.32 16.73
C GLY A 419 -32.64 -3.95 17.32
N PRO A 420 -33.93 -3.75 17.66
CA PRO A 420 -34.41 -2.51 18.26
C PRO A 420 -33.56 -2.11 19.48
N GLY A 421 -32.97 -0.92 19.41
CA GLY A 421 -32.14 -0.36 20.48
C GLY A 421 -32.96 0.44 21.47
N MET A 422 -32.57 0.39 22.74
CA MET A 422 -32.97 1.38 23.75
C MET A 422 -31.82 2.34 23.97
N ALA A 423 -32.13 3.63 24.10
CA ALA A 423 -31.17 4.66 24.47
C ALA A 423 -31.58 5.31 25.79
N THR A 424 -30.59 5.75 26.57
CA THR A 424 -30.86 6.67 27.69
C THR A 424 -31.39 8.01 27.14
N LEU A 425 -32.12 8.77 27.96
CA LEU A 425 -32.73 10.05 27.57
C LEU A 425 -32.12 11.23 28.34
N MET A 426 -30.80 11.41 28.22
CA MET A 426 -30.13 12.63 28.67
C MET A 426 -30.27 13.72 27.60
N ALA A 427 -30.41 14.97 28.02
CA ALA A 427 -30.48 16.10 27.12
C ALA A 427 -29.06 16.41 26.58
N CYS A 428 -28.77 15.92 25.38
CA CYS A 428 -27.51 16.17 24.70
C CYS A 428 -27.59 17.44 23.85
N MET A 429 -26.51 18.20 23.81
CA MET A 429 -26.37 19.36 22.91
C MET A 429 -25.66 18.93 21.62
N SER A 430 -25.86 19.68 20.54
CA SER A 430 -25.09 19.52 19.30
C SER A 430 -23.60 19.80 19.57
N PRO A 431 -22.66 19.05 18.95
CA PRO A 431 -22.87 18.05 17.88
C PRO A 431 -23.19 16.63 18.37
N LEU A 432 -23.17 16.35 19.69
CA LEU A 432 -23.40 15.00 20.21
C LEU A 432 -24.80 14.48 19.89
N ALA A 433 -25.83 15.34 19.98
CA ALA A 433 -27.20 14.95 19.62
C ALA A 433 -27.33 14.55 18.14
N ASP A 434 -26.57 15.19 17.25
CA ASP A 434 -26.56 14.87 15.82
C ASP A 434 -25.84 13.54 15.58
N MET A 435 -24.64 13.38 16.14
CA MET A 435 -23.87 12.14 16.08
C MET A 435 -24.61 10.93 16.68
N GLU A 436 -25.41 11.12 17.74
CA GLU A 436 -26.23 10.07 18.34
C GLU A 436 -27.30 9.55 17.38
N ARG A 437 -27.98 10.48 16.71
CA ARG A 437 -29.01 10.18 15.72
C ARG A 437 -28.40 9.49 14.50
N ASP A 438 -27.24 9.97 14.05
CA ASP A 438 -26.53 9.39 12.91
C ASP A 438 -26.02 7.97 13.23
N LEU A 439 -25.48 7.74 14.45
CA LEU A 439 -25.07 6.41 14.90
C LEU A 439 -26.28 5.48 15.00
N ALA A 440 -27.41 5.95 15.54
CA ALA A 440 -28.62 5.16 15.60
C ALA A 440 -29.13 4.75 14.21
N ALA A 441 -29.09 5.69 13.26
CA ALA A 441 -29.46 5.43 11.88
C ALA A 441 -28.50 4.44 11.20
N ALA A 442 -27.18 4.59 11.41
CA ALA A 442 -26.17 3.67 10.89
C ALA A 442 -26.38 2.24 11.43
N LEU A 443 -26.60 2.07 12.73
CA LEU A 443 -26.87 0.75 13.32
C LEU A 443 -28.16 0.13 12.76
N ALA A 444 -29.22 0.91 12.57
CA ALA A 444 -30.48 0.42 12.00
C ALA A 444 -30.34 -0.01 10.52
N GLN A 445 -29.50 0.68 9.75
CA GLN A 445 -29.26 0.43 8.33
C GLN A 445 -28.23 -0.68 8.07
N THR A 446 -27.40 -1.02 9.06
CA THR A 446 -26.35 -2.04 8.90
C THR A 446 -26.96 -3.37 8.45
N ARG A 447 -26.37 -3.95 7.39
CA ARG A 447 -26.72 -5.28 6.87
C ARG A 447 -25.49 -6.17 6.75
N SER A 448 -24.32 -5.58 6.48
CA SER A 448 -23.06 -6.29 6.41
C SER A 448 -22.01 -5.65 7.31
N TYR A 449 -21.01 -6.43 7.66
CA TYR A 449 -19.86 -5.95 8.44
C TYR A 449 -18.59 -6.63 7.97
N ARG A 450 -17.45 -5.97 8.15
CA ARG A 450 -16.14 -6.55 7.87
C ARG A 450 -15.16 -6.15 8.94
N VAL A 451 -14.38 -7.10 9.44
CA VAL A 451 -13.24 -6.82 10.30
C VAL A 451 -11.96 -7.10 9.52
N THR A 452 -11.08 -6.11 9.33
CA THR A 452 -9.78 -6.24 8.65
C THR A 452 -8.69 -5.69 9.56
N GLY A 453 -7.80 -6.56 10.05
CA GLY A 453 -6.83 -6.21 11.09
C GLY A 453 -7.54 -5.68 12.35
N GLN A 454 -7.30 -4.41 12.66
CA GLN A 454 -7.93 -3.69 13.76
C GLN A 454 -9.10 -2.80 13.32
N THR A 455 -9.58 -2.92 12.08
CA THR A 455 -10.63 -2.08 11.52
C THR A 455 -11.94 -2.83 11.45
N LEU A 456 -13.03 -2.27 11.95
CA LEU A 456 -14.39 -2.76 11.73
C LEU A 456 -15.12 -1.75 10.83
N VAL A 457 -15.66 -2.24 9.71
CA VAL A 457 -16.49 -1.46 8.80
C VAL A 457 -17.91 -2.01 8.85
N LEU A 458 -18.89 -1.13 9.03
CA LEU A 458 -20.32 -1.45 8.92
C LEU A 458 -20.88 -0.85 7.63
N SER A 459 -21.65 -1.65 6.89
CA SER A 459 -22.24 -1.23 5.62
C SER A 459 -23.72 -1.57 5.53
N ASP A 460 -24.45 -0.83 4.69
CA ASP A 460 -25.86 -1.10 4.37
C ASP A 460 -26.03 -2.23 3.33
N SER A 461 -27.23 -2.37 2.77
CA SER A 461 -27.52 -3.38 1.74
C SER A 461 -26.88 -3.10 0.38
N ASP A 462 -26.43 -1.86 0.15
CA ASP A 462 -25.85 -1.40 -1.11
C ASP A 462 -24.31 -1.29 -1.00
N ASP A 463 -23.73 -1.88 0.06
CA ASP A 463 -22.31 -1.81 0.41
C ASP A 463 -21.76 -0.39 0.66
N ALA A 464 -22.65 0.57 0.96
CA ALA A 464 -22.25 1.90 1.39
C ALA A 464 -21.75 1.85 2.84
N VAL A 465 -20.59 2.47 3.10
CA VAL A 465 -19.97 2.50 4.43
C VAL A 465 -20.76 3.45 5.34
N LEU A 466 -21.31 2.90 6.41
CA LEU A 466 -22.08 3.64 7.41
C LEU A 466 -21.21 4.12 8.56
N ALA A 467 -20.26 3.28 8.99
CA ALA A 467 -19.36 3.60 10.09
C ALA A 467 -18.06 2.79 10.01
N VAL A 468 -16.95 3.42 10.41
CA VAL A 468 -15.62 2.82 10.52
C VAL A 468 -15.16 2.93 11.97
N PHE A 469 -14.69 1.81 12.50
CA PHE A 469 -14.20 1.70 13.86
C PHE A 469 -12.81 1.10 13.91
N ARG A 470 -12.07 1.41 14.97
CA ARG A 470 -10.81 0.77 15.32
C ARG A 470 -10.88 -0.01 16.63
N ALA A 471 -10.20 -1.14 16.68
CA ALA A 471 -10.04 -1.91 17.90
C ALA A 471 -9.10 -1.16 18.87
N VAL A 472 -9.52 -1.03 20.12
CA VAL A 472 -8.70 -0.52 21.22
C VAL A 472 -8.57 -1.62 22.26
N TYR A 473 -7.35 -2.07 22.51
CA TYR A 473 -7.07 -2.99 23.59
C TYR A 473 -6.73 -2.18 24.83
N LEU A 474 -7.58 -2.24 25.85
CA LEU A 474 -7.21 -1.76 27.18
C LEU A 474 -6.07 -2.66 27.69
N PRO A 475 -4.89 -2.12 28.01
CA PRO A 475 -3.73 -2.89 28.44
C PRO A 475 -3.92 -3.59 29.78
#